data_AF-A0A5C3Q8E1-F1
#
_entry.id   AF-A0A5C3Q8E1-F1
#
_cell.length_a   1.000
_cell.length_b   1.000
_cell.length_c   1.000
_cell.angle_alpha   90.00
_cell.angle_beta   90.00
_cell.angle_gamma   90.00
#
_symmetry.space_group_name_H-M   'P 1'
#
loop_
_entity.id
_entity.type
_entity.pdbx_description
1 polymer ?
#
loop_
_entity_poly.entity_id
_entity_poly.type
_entity_poly.pdbx_seq_one_letter_code
_entity_poly.pdbx_strand_id
1 'polypeptide(L)'
;MTLFANLPGWDSKFAAENATQTPVMPTKGRNWGATTGFGAPRTTNSANYSPGYFIFDANGASPAKGQLDESRSEQEPLPAPKLKALPPAPPPQSTSTSSAAATSALALESEIAWVHSGGVLRDAHGRRDTARTVQIREQLAREADEKRIIDAWRAYEDDWARLLADSAQNSTQPSSSIQFQDIPWPIAPPLSLPTVPTTPGSKPQKPTTRPVEIPDITLDSVRSFLFSTLALPPSHVYWTQQKGGGTLNERQIVKLSLLRWHPDKLGGVMRRVGLSASEEGDLEVRRVKEGVNAVVECLTHLKEELS
;
A
#
# COMPACT_ATOMS: atom_id res chain seq x y z
N MET A 1 2.71 32.23 20.73
CA MET A 1 2.22 30.85 20.89
C MET A 1 3.44 29.96 20.89
N THR A 2 3.94 29.65 22.08
CA THR A 2 5.26 29.06 22.34
C THR A 2 5.04 27.79 23.15
N LEU A 3 4.43 26.79 22.53
CA LEU A 3 4.29 25.44 23.05
C LEU A 3 5.03 24.53 22.08
N PHE A 4 5.77 23.54 22.58
CA PHE A 4 6.63 22.58 21.86
C PHE A 4 8.13 22.89 21.69
N ALA A 5 8.76 23.37 22.77
CA ALA A 5 10.22 23.20 22.97
C ALA A 5 10.57 21.94 23.80
N ASN A 6 9.64 21.02 24.05
CA ASN A 6 9.85 19.90 24.98
C ASN A 6 9.14 18.60 24.55
N LEU A 7 9.55 18.04 23.41
CA LEU A 7 9.53 16.57 23.24
C LEU A 7 10.92 16.06 23.68
N PRO A 8 11.10 15.65 24.95
CA PRO A 8 12.39 15.17 25.42
C PRO A 8 12.72 13.84 24.73
N GLY A 9 13.70 13.85 23.82
CA GLY A 9 14.28 12.62 23.29
C GLY A 9 14.73 12.63 21.83
N TRP A 10 14.37 13.64 21.02
CA TRP A 10 14.79 13.68 19.62
C TRP A 10 16.26 14.11 19.43
N ASP A 11 16.69 15.20 20.08
CA ASP A 11 18.04 15.73 19.85
C ASP A 11 19.14 14.98 20.62
N SER A 12 18.85 14.45 21.81
CA SER A 12 19.88 13.82 22.66
C SER A 12 20.41 12.49 22.15
N LYS A 13 19.68 11.75 21.28
CA LYS A 13 20.15 10.46 20.76
C LYS A 13 21.01 10.57 19.50
N PHE A 14 20.76 11.55 18.64
CA PHE A 14 21.52 11.71 17.40
C PHE A 14 22.78 12.55 17.56
N ALA A 15 22.83 13.49 18.51
CA ALA A 15 24.03 14.28 18.77
C ALA A 15 25.19 13.46 19.37
N ALA A 16 24.90 12.29 19.97
CA ALA A 16 25.90 11.47 20.66
C ALA A 16 26.69 10.52 19.74
N GLU A 17 26.24 10.26 18.51
CA GLU A 17 26.89 9.27 17.63
C GLU A 17 27.85 9.85 16.58
N ASN A 18 27.88 11.17 16.37
CA ASN A 18 28.77 11.81 15.37
C ASN A 18 29.89 12.69 15.97
N ALA A 19 30.00 12.80 17.28
CA ALA A 19 31.09 13.52 17.93
C ALA A 19 32.17 12.53 18.39
N THR A 20 33.38 12.67 17.83
CA THR A 20 34.66 12.05 18.25
C THR A 20 35.11 10.81 17.46
N GLN A 21 35.42 10.98 16.17
CA GLN A 21 36.57 10.29 15.57
C GLN A 21 37.78 11.24 15.59
N THR A 22 38.57 11.14 16.66
CA THR A 22 39.92 11.73 16.68
C THR A 22 40.89 10.80 15.96
N PRO A 23 41.80 11.31 15.12
CA PRO A 23 42.81 10.48 14.46
C PRO A 23 43.87 10.04 15.47
N VAL A 24 43.89 8.75 15.80
CA VAL A 24 44.96 8.13 16.60
C VAL A 24 46.14 7.80 15.67
N MET A 25 47.27 8.47 15.92
CA MET A 25 48.57 8.16 15.32
C MET A 25 49.09 6.80 15.83
N PRO A 26 49.77 5.98 14.99
CA PRO A 26 50.34 4.72 15.43
C PRO A 26 51.70 4.92 16.10
N THR A 27 51.78 4.70 17.42
CA THR A 27 53.04 4.54 18.14
C THR A 27 53.46 3.07 18.20
N LYS A 28 54.72 2.83 17.85
CA LYS A 28 55.42 1.55 17.87
C LYS A 28 55.56 0.98 19.28
N GLY A 29 55.37 -0.34 19.37
CA GLY A 29 56.14 -1.26 20.22
C GLY A 29 55.69 -1.40 21.68
N ARG A 30 55.24 -2.59 22.08
CA ARG A 30 56.10 -3.64 22.66
C ARG A 30 55.29 -4.90 22.94
N ASN A 31 55.92 -6.02 22.62
CA ASN A 31 55.54 -7.40 22.93
C ASN A 31 55.70 -7.66 24.44
N TRP A 32 54.92 -8.58 25.04
CA TRP A 32 55.25 -9.54 26.10
C TRP A 32 53.95 -10.14 26.68
N GLY A 33 53.88 -11.47 26.77
CA GLY A 33 53.13 -12.15 27.82
C GLY A 33 51.93 -12.98 27.38
N ALA A 34 52.20 -14.25 27.06
CA ALA A 34 51.21 -15.31 27.08
C ALA A 34 50.63 -15.51 28.49
N THR A 35 49.32 -15.71 28.60
CA THR A 35 48.71 -16.56 29.64
C THR A 35 47.40 -17.13 29.11
N THR A 36 47.38 -18.45 29.04
CA THR A 36 46.25 -19.33 28.79
C THR A 36 45.17 -19.15 29.83
N GLY A 37 43.91 -19.01 29.40
CA GLY A 37 42.74 -19.01 30.27
C GLY A 37 41.49 -19.37 29.48
N PHE A 38 41.23 -20.68 29.40
CA PHE A 38 39.98 -21.25 28.90
C PHE A 38 38.79 -20.67 29.67
N GLY A 39 37.94 -19.94 28.96
CA GLY A 39 36.61 -19.53 29.43
C GLY A 39 35.64 -19.68 28.27
N ALA A 40 34.91 -20.80 28.27
CA ALA A 40 33.88 -21.12 27.28
C ALA A 40 32.86 -19.98 27.16
N PRO A 41 32.45 -19.56 25.94
CA PRO A 41 31.32 -18.68 25.80
C PRO A 41 30.05 -19.46 26.20
N ARG A 42 29.40 -18.99 27.27
CA ARG A 42 28.01 -19.32 27.56
C ARG A 42 27.18 -18.99 26.32
N THR A 43 26.63 -20.02 25.70
CA THR A 43 25.53 -19.90 24.75
C THR A 43 24.34 -19.31 25.51
N THR A 44 24.22 -17.98 25.52
CA THR A 44 22.93 -17.36 25.82
C THR A 44 22.02 -17.74 24.67
N ASN A 45 21.09 -18.62 25.01
CA ASN A 45 19.96 -19.01 24.21
C ASN A 45 19.20 -17.73 23.85
N SER A 46 19.53 -17.15 22.70
CA SER A 46 18.76 -16.10 22.07
C SER A 46 17.49 -16.79 21.61
N ALA A 47 16.53 -16.88 22.53
CA ALA A 47 15.16 -17.12 22.17
C ALA A 47 14.83 -16.09 21.09
N ASN A 48 14.52 -16.61 19.90
CA ASN A 48 13.98 -15.87 18.77
C ASN A 48 12.77 -15.05 19.25
N TYR A 49 13.02 -13.86 19.80
CA TYR A 49 12.08 -12.77 19.78
C TYR A 49 12.06 -12.30 18.34
N SER A 50 11.28 -13.01 17.53
CA SER A 50 10.72 -12.44 16.32
C SER A 50 9.92 -11.23 16.80
N PRO A 51 10.38 -9.98 16.57
CA PRO A 51 9.53 -8.84 16.84
C PRO A 51 8.33 -9.06 15.93
N GLY A 52 7.12 -9.00 16.48
CA GLY A 52 5.85 -9.20 15.76
C GLY A 52 5.66 -8.13 14.68
N TYR A 53 6.49 -8.20 13.64
CA TYR A 53 6.33 -7.50 12.40
C TYR A 53 5.15 -8.15 11.69
N PHE A 54 4.27 -7.29 11.24
CA PHE A 54 3.39 -7.51 10.10
C PHE A 54 4.28 -7.90 8.91
N ILE A 55 4.69 -9.15 8.84
CA ILE A 55 5.32 -9.74 7.66
C ILE A 55 4.16 -10.23 6.79
N PHE A 56 3.96 -9.57 5.66
CA PHE A 56 3.29 -10.19 4.53
C PHE A 56 4.23 -11.28 4.00
N ASP A 57 3.76 -12.53 3.97
CA ASP A 57 4.40 -13.57 3.18
C ASP A 57 4.32 -13.16 1.70
N ALA A 58 5.37 -12.49 1.20
CA ALA A 58 5.55 -12.20 -0.22
C ALA A 58 6.07 -13.42 -1.01
N ASN A 59 6.04 -14.63 -0.42
CA ASN A 59 6.31 -15.88 -1.12
C ASN A 59 5.01 -16.59 -1.49
N GLY A 60 4.22 -15.91 -2.34
CA GLY A 60 3.29 -16.58 -3.24
C GLY A 60 4.10 -17.37 -4.25
N ALA A 61 4.36 -18.63 -3.94
CA ALA A 61 5.00 -19.59 -4.80
C ALA A 61 4.43 -19.51 -6.23
N SER A 62 5.33 -19.30 -7.17
CA SER A 62 5.10 -19.41 -8.60
C SER A 62 4.41 -20.76 -8.91
N PRO A 63 3.21 -20.80 -9.51
CA PRO A 63 2.67 -22.06 -9.98
C PRO A 63 3.59 -22.58 -11.10
N ALA A 64 4.22 -23.71 -10.82
CA ALA A 64 5.02 -24.47 -11.76
C ALA A 64 4.28 -24.60 -13.09
N LYS A 65 5.01 -24.33 -14.17
CA LYS A 65 4.60 -24.62 -15.55
C LYS A 65 4.17 -26.08 -15.66
N GLY A 66 2.86 -26.30 -15.76
CA GLY A 66 2.28 -27.58 -16.15
C GLY A 66 2.64 -27.86 -17.60
N GLN A 67 3.57 -28.79 -17.78
CA GLN A 67 3.93 -29.40 -19.04
C GLN A 67 2.73 -30.21 -19.56
N LEU A 68 2.08 -29.72 -20.61
CA LEU A 68 1.07 -30.47 -21.35
C LEU A 68 1.78 -31.57 -22.14
N ASP A 69 1.71 -32.78 -21.60
CA ASP A 69 2.11 -34.02 -22.26
C ASP A 69 1.03 -34.42 -23.27
N GLU A 70 1.34 -34.23 -24.56
CA GLU A 70 0.51 -34.58 -25.70
C GLU A 70 0.66 -36.06 -26.02
N SER A 71 0.13 -36.92 -25.16
CA SER A 71 0.09 -38.37 -25.37
C SER A 71 -1.22 -38.79 -26.03
N ARG A 72 -1.21 -38.73 -27.37
CA ARG A 72 -2.20 -39.30 -28.30
C ARG A 72 -2.21 -40.82 -28.19
N SER A 73 -3.18 -41.38 -27.46
CA SER A 73 -3.45 -42.83 -27.47
C SER A 73 -4.47 -43.16 -28.56
N GLU A 74 -4.02 -43.88 -29.59
CA GLU A 74 -4.88 -44.61 -30.52
C GLU A 74 -5.65 -45.68 -29.73
N GLN A 75 -6.97 -45.53 -29.67
CA GLN A 75 -7.85 -46.50 -29.03
C GLN A 75 -8.62 -47.30 -30.11
N GLU A 76 -8.40 -48.61 -30.02
CA GLU A 76 -8.93 -49.70 -30.82
C GLU A 76 -10.48 -49.74 -30.87
N PRO A 77 -11.11 -50.07 -32.02
CA PRO A 77 -12.56 -50.07 -32.16
C PRO A 77 -13.22 -51.23 -31.40
N LEU A 78 -13.97 -50.89 -30.34
CA LEU A 78 -14.78 -51.84 -29.59
C LEU A 78 -16.03 -52.31 -30.37
N PRO A 79 -16.47 -53.57 -30.18
CA PRO A 79 -17.62 -54.15 -30.86
C PRO A 79 -18.96 -53.56 -30.40
N ALA A 80 -19.87 -53.41 -31.36
CA ALA A 80 -21.19 -52.80 -31.19
C ALA A 80 -22.01 -53.42 -30.03
N PRO A 81 -22.47 -52.61 -29.05
CA PRO A 81 -23.36 -53.10 -28.01
C PRO A 81 -24.78 -53.29 -28.57
N LYS A 82 -25.36 -54.46 -28.30
CA LYS A 82 -26.75 -54.80 -28.62
C LYS A 82 -27.70 -53.85 -27.88
N LEU A 83 -28.45 -53.07 -28.65
CA LEU A 83 -29.54 -52.18 -28.20
C LEU A 83 -30.58 -52.99 -27.41
N LYS A 84 -30.53 -52.91 -26.08
CA LYS A 84 -31.69 -53.16 -25.23
C LYS A 84 -32.54 -51.90 -25.24
N ALA A 85 -33.82 -52.05 -25.59
CA ALA A 85 -34.81 -50.98 -25.65
C ALA A 85 -34.79 -50.16 -24.35
N LEU A 86 -34.48 -48.87 -24.49
CA LEU A 86 -34.45 -47.90 -23.41
C LEU A 86 -35.90 -47.62 -22.95
N PRO A 87 -36.19 -47.57 -21.64
CA PRO A 87 -37.49 -47.11 -21.15
C PRO A 87 -37.75 -45.67 -21.62
N PRO A 88 -39.04 -45.28 -21.79
CA PRO A 88 -39.42 -43.95 -22.28
C PRO A 88 -38.77 -42.87 -21.41
N ALA A 89 -38.07 -41.95 -22.07
CA ALA A 89 -37.35 -40.86 -21.43
C ALA A 89 -38.29 -40.06 -20.51
N PRO A 90 -37.87 -39.74 -19.27
CA PRO A 90 -38.62 -38.81 -18.44
C PRO A 90 -38.73 -37.46 -19.18
N PRO A 91 -39.87 -36.76 -19.07
CA PRO A 91 -40.06 -35.47 -19.73
C PRO A 91 -38.93 -34.51 -19.33
N PRO A 92 -38.43 -33.69 -20.26
CA PRO A 92 -37.32 -32.76 -20.00
C PRO A 92 -37.74 -31.81 -18.88
N GLN A 93 -37.13 -32.01 -17.70
CA GLN A 93 -37.29 -31.09 -16.58
C GLN A 93 -36.64 -29.76 -16.99
N SER A 94 -37.48 -28.74 -17.13
CA SER A 94 -37.17 -27.40 -17.58
C SER A 94 -36.11 -26.72 -16.70
N THR A 95 -34.87 -26.64 -17.19
CA THR A 95 -33.78 -25.83 -16.63
C THR A 95 -33.89 -24.34 -17.04
N SER A 96 -35.10 -23.84 -17.28
CA SER A 96 -35.38 -22.53 -17.89
C SER A 96 -35.05 -21.32 -17.01
N THR A 97 -34.87 -21.49 -15.70
CA THR A 97 -34.60 -20.39 -14.78
C THR A 97 -33.16 -19.86 -14.88
N SER A 98 -32.18 -20.71 -15.21
CA SER A 98 -30.78 -20.29 -15.34
C SER A 98 -30.54 -19.40 -16.57
N SER A 99 -31.26 -19.64 -17.66
CA SER A 99 -31.09 -18.87 -18.90
C SER A 99 -31.61 -17.44 -18.77
N ALA A 100 -32.72 -17.22 -18.06
CA ALA A 100 -33.30 -15.88 -17.91
C ALA A 100 -32.40 -14.96 -17.07
N ALA A 101 -31.85 -15.47 -15.96
CA ALA A 101 -30.94 -14.72 -15.11
C ALA A 101 -29.64 -14.31 -15.85
N ALA A 102 -29.06 -15.23 -16.63
CA ALA A 102 -27.89 -14.94 -17.44
C ALA A 102 -28.17 -13.85 -18.50
N THR A 103 -29.32 -13.91 -19.17
CA THR A 103 -29.71 -12.86 -20.12
C THR A 103 -29.92 -11.50 -19.46
N SER A 104 -30.48 -11.47 -18.24
CA SER A 104 -30.64 -10.20 -17.52
C SER A 104 -29.32 -9.59 -17.04
N ALA A 105 -28.34 -10.41 -16.65
CA ALA A 105 -27.03 -9.93 -16.25
C ALA A 105 -26.27 -9.28 -17.42
N LEU A 106 -26.28 -9.94 -18.58
CA LEU A 106 -25.67 -9.40 -19.81
C LEU A 106 -26.34 -8.10 -20.26
N ALA A 107 -27.67 -7.98 -20.10
CA ALA A 107 -28.38 -6.75 -20.41
C ALA A 107 -27.88 -5.60 -19.52
N LEU A 108 -27.78 -5.81 -18.21
CA LEU A 108 -27.26 -4.80 -17.28
C LEU A 108 -25.81 -4.40 -17.58
N GLU A 109 -24.93 -5.36 -17.89
CA GLU A 109 -23.54 -5.08 -18.28
C GLU A 109 -23.47 -4.20 -19.54
N SER A 110 -24.30 -4.51 -20.55
CA SER A 110 -24.35 -3.74 -21.79
C SER A 110 -24.85 -2.31 -21.56
N GLU A 111 -25.81 -2.13 -20.65
CA GLU A 111 -26.32 -0.80 -20.27
C GLU A 111 -25.26 0.02 -19.53
N ILE A 112 -24.53 -0.59 -18.58
CA ILE A 112 -23.43 0.06 -17.86
C ILE A 112 -22.34 0.49 -18.83
N ALA A 113 -21.92 -0.39 -19.74
CA ALA A 113 -20.90 -0.09 -20.75
C ALA A 113 -21.34 1.06 -21.68
N TRP A 114 -22.61 1.07 -22.09
CA TRP A 114 -23.17 2.16 -22.89
C TRP A 114 -23.13 3.50 -22.15
N VAL A 115 -23.57 3.54 -20.88
CA VAL A 115 -23.53 4.76 -20.07
C VAL A 115 -22.09 5.23 -19.81
N HIS A 116 -21.16 4.29 -19.57
CA HIS A 116 -19.73 4.58 -19.40
C HIS A 116 -19.12 5.24 -20.65
N SER A 117 -19.55 4.84 -21.86
CA SER A 117 -19.15 5.52 -23.12
C SER A 117 -19.80 6.90 -23.35
N GLY A 118 -20.61 7.40 -22.41
CA GLY A 118 -21.33 8.68 -22.50
C GLY A 118 -22.75 8.56 -23.06
N GLY A 119 -23.25 7.34 -23.27
CA GLY A 119 -24.60 7.07 -23.75
C GLY A 119 -25.72 7.50 -22.78
N VAL A 120 -26.93 7.56 -23.32
CA VAL A 120 -28.18 7.75 -22.55
C VAL A 120 -29.08 6.55 -22.81
N LEU A 121 -29.61 5.94 -21.75
CA LEU A 121 -30.49 4.79 -21.85
C LEU A 121 -31.87 5.17 -22.39
N ARG A 122 -32.59 4.18 -22.93
CA ARG A 122 -33.96 4.33 -23.42
C ARG A 122 -34.89 3.36 -22.72
N ASP A 123 -36.12 3.82 -22.45
CA ASP A 123 -37.18 2.99 -21.89
C ASP A 123 -37.78 2.05 -22.96
N ALA A 124 -38.71 1.17 -22.56
CA ALA A 124 -39.40 0.25 -23.46
C ALA A 124 -40.21 0.96 -24.58
N HIS A 125 -40.47 2.27 -24.43
CA HIS A 125 -41.17 3.10 -25.41
C HIS A 125 -40.20 3.90 -26.29
N GLY A 126 -38.88 3.66 -26.17
CA GLY A 126 -37.83 4.35 -26.90
C GLY A 126 -37.54 5.78 -26.42
N ARG A 127 -38.16 6.24 -25.33
CA ARG A 127 -37.91 7.57 -24.73
C ARG A 127 -36.64 7.53 -23.90
N ARG A 128 -35.95 8.67 -23.76
CA ARG A 128 -34.72 8.76 -22.94
C ARG A 128 -35.05 8.54 -21.47
N ASP A 129 -34.38 7.56 -20.85
CA ASP A 129 -34.47 7.29 -19.43
C ASP A 129 -33.33 8.00 -18.69
N THR A 130 -33.56 9.28 -18.38
CA THR A 130 -32.59 10.12 -17.69
C THR A 130 -32.37 9.66 -16.25
N ALA A 131 -33.42 9.20 -15.57
CA ALA A 131 -33.34 8.75 -14.18
C ALA A 131 -32.42 7.53 -14.05
N ARG A 132 -32.63 6.50 -14.88
CA ARG A 132 -31.79 5.29 -14.86
C ARG A 132 -30.34 5.58 -15.30
N THR A 133 -30.18 6.45 -16.29
CA THR A 133 -28.84 6.90 -16.73
C THR A 133 -28.09 7.62 -15.59
N VAL A 134 -28.76 8.50 -14.84
CA VAL A 134 -28.16 9.21 -13.70
C VAL A 134 -27.77 8.23 -12.60
N GLN A 135 -28.64 7.28 -12.25
CA GLN A 135 -28.33 6.25 -11.24
C GLN A 135 -27.08 5.42 -11.59
N ILE A 136 -26.96 4.97 -12.86
CA ILE A 136 -25.77 4.23 -13.31
C ILE A 136 -24.52 5.11 -13.26
N ARG A 137 -24.62 6.39 -13.64
CA ARG A 137 -23.48 7.33 -13.54
C ARG A 137 -23.04 7.55 -12.10
N GLU A 138 -23.98 7.71 -11.17
CA GLU A 138 -23.69 7.85 -9.75
C GLU A 138 -23.03 6.59 -9.19
N GLN A 139 -23.50 5.40 -9.59
CA GLN A 139 -22.86 4.13 -9.22
C GLN A 139 -21.44 4.05 -9.76
N LEU A 140 -21.23 4.31 -11.05
CA LEU A 140 -19.90 4.31 -11.66
C LEU A 140 -18.96 5.34 -11.01
N ALA A 141 -19.46 6.51 -10.65
CA ALA A 141 -18.68 7.53 -9.94
C ALA A 141 -18.24 7.01 -8.56
N ARG A 142 -19.15 6.36 -7.80
CA ARG A 142 -18.82 5.75 -6.51
C ARG A 142 -17.77 4.65 -6.66
N GLU A 143 -17.94 3.73 -7.60
CA GLU A 143 -16.97 2.66 -7.85
C GLU A 143 -15.59 3.20 -8.27
N ALA A 144 -15.56 4.27 -9.06
CA ALA A 144 -14.32 4.95 -9.43
C ALA A 144 -13.64 5.62 -8.23
N ASP A 145 -14.40 6.27 -7.35
CA ASP A 145 -13.88 6.85 -6.10
C ASP A 145 -13.36 5.78 -5.14
N GLU A 146 -14.09 4.67 -4.97
CA GLU A 146 -13.66 3.53 -4.15
C GLU A 146 -12.35 2.93 -4.70
N LYS A 147 -12.29 2.68 -6.01
CA LYS A 147 -11.08 2.19 -6.66
C LYS A 147 -9.91 3.16 -6.47
N ARG A 148 -10.14 4.47 -6.60
CA ARG A 148 -9.11 5.48 -6.37
C ARG A 148 -8.56 5.43 -4.95
N ILE A 149 -9.42 5.27 -3.94
CA ILE A 149 -9.00 5.15 -2.54
C ILE A 149 -8.14 3.90 -2.36
N ILE A 150 -8.58 2.75 -2.91
CA ILE A 150 -7.85 1.48 -2.83
C ILE A 150 -6.48 1.60 -3.49
N ASP A 151 -6.42 2.16 -4.70
CA ASP A 151 -5.17 2.31 -5.46
C ASP A 151 -4.21 3.28 -4.75
N ALA A 152 -4.71 4.38 -4.19
CA ALA A 152 -3.90 5.32 -3.40
C ALA A 152 -3.30 4.67 -2.15
N TRP A 153 -4.09 3.87 -1.42
CA TRP A 153 -3.60 3.15 -0.25
C TRP A 153 -2.60 2.06 -0.58
N ARG A 154 -2.83 1.30 -1.66
CA ARG A 154 -1.86 0.31 -2.13
C ARG A 154 -0.53 0.97 -2.50
N ALA A 155 -0.57 2.07 -3.25
CA ALA A 155 0.64 2.81 -3.59
C ALA A 155 1.39 3.29 -2.33
N TYR A 156 0.68 3.87 -1.36
CA TYR A 156 1.26 4.27 -0.07
C TYR A 156 1.90 3.11 0.69
N GLU A 157 1.24 1.95 0.76
CA GLU A 157 1.78 0.77 1.44
C GLU A 157 2.99 0.17 0.71
N ASP A 158 2.94 0.08 -0.62
CA ASP A 158 4.03 -0.41 -1.45
C ASP A 158 5.27 0.48 -1.34
N ASP A 159 5.08 1.79 -1.40
CA ASP A 159 6.17 2.78 -1.28
C ASP A 159 6.78 2.75 0.12
N TRP A 160 5.94 2.59 1.16
CA TRP A 160 6.45 2.47 2.52
C TRP A 160 7.19 1.16 2.76
N ALA A 161 6.69 0.05 2.23
CA ALA A 161 7.36 -1.24 2.29
C ALA A 161 8.73 -1.18 1.59
N ARG A 162 8.80 -0.52 0.42
CA ARG A 162 10.05 -0.25 -0.30
C ARG A 162 11.03 0.58 0.54
N LEU A 163 10.55 1.69 1.12
CA LEU A 163 11.33 2.58 1.97
C LEU A 163 11.98 1.81 3.15
N LEU A 164 11.19 0.95 3.80
CA LEU A 164 11.65 0.13 4.92
C LEU A 164 12.59 -1.00 4.47
N ALA A 165 12.31 -1.69 3.37
CA ALA A 165 13.15 -2.76 2.84
C ALA A 165 14.56 -2.26 2.53
N ASP A 166 14.64 -1.09 1.89
CA ASP A 166 15.91 -0.46 1.59
C ASP A 166 16.66 -0.03 2.87
N SER A 167 15.94 0.31 3.95
CA SER A 167 16.56 0.66 5.24
C SER A 167 17.06 -0.55 6.04
N ALA A 168 16.48 -1.73 5.80
CA ALA A 168 16.83 -2.98 6.48
C ALA A 168 18.03 -3.69 5.84
N GLN A 169 18.31 -3.41 4.57
CA GLN A 169 19.53 -3.86 3.91
C GLN A 169 20.71 -3.13 4.58
N ASN A 170 21.31 -3.77 5.60
CA ASN A 170 22.52 -3.36 6.33
C ASN A 170 23.77 -3.36 5.42
N SER A 171 23.64 -2.91 4.18
CA SER A 171 24.76 -2.66 3.29
C SER A 171 25.62 -1.59 3.94
N THR A 172 26.91 -1.91 4.13
CA THR A 172 27.94 -1.00 4.64
C THR A 172 28.08 0.28 3.80
N GLN A 173 27.48 0.30 2.60
CA GLN A 173 27.35 1.46 1.73
C GLN A 173 25.85 1.80 1.58
N PRO A 174 25.41 3.00 2.03
CA PRO A 174 24.05 3.42 1.78
C PRO A 174 23.89 3.73 0.29
N SER A 175 23.16 2.87 -0.42
CA SER A 175 23.07 2.89 -1.88
C SER A 175 22.22 4.02 -2.45
N SER A 176 21.35 4.63 -1.64
CA SER A 176 20.53 5.76 -2.08
C SER A 176 20.26 6.75 -0.94
N SER A 177 20.49 8.02 -1.23
CA SER A 177 20.06 9.15 -0.42
C SER A 177 18.55 9.28 -0.54
N ILE A 178 17.86 9.27 0.60
CA ILE A 178 16.41 9.49 0.66
C ILE A 178 16.16 10.99 0.69
N GLN A 179 15.23 11.45 -0.13
CA GLN A 179 14.71 12.82 -0.11
C GLN A 179 13.32 12.86 0.53
N PHE A 180 12.87 14.05 0.88
CA PHE A 180 11.56 14.36 1.41
C PHE A 180 10.43 13.81 0.53
N GLN A 181 10.61 13.86 -0.79
CA GLN A 181 9.61 13.39 -1.76
C GLN A 181 9.52 11.86 -1.83
N ASP A 182 10.56 11.14 -1.40
CA ASP A 182 10.60 9.68 -1.42
C ASP A 182 9.83 9.07 -0.24
N ILE A 183 9.51 9.88 0.78
CA ILE A 183 8.73 9.44 1.93
C ILE A 183 7.25 9.47 1.53
N PRO A 184 6.53 8.34 1.63
CA PRO A 184 5.11 8.32 1.31
C PRO A 184 4.35 8.97 2.46
N TRP A 185 4.13 10.27 2.34
CA TRP A 185 3.34 11.06 3.29
C TRP A 185 1.88 10.61 3.26
N PRO A 186 1.16 10.59 4.40
CA PRO A 186 -0.21 10.11 4.47
C PRO A 186 -1.18 11.20 4.02
N ILE A 187 -1.01 11.67 2.78
CA ILE A 187 -1.84 12.67 2.15
C ILE A 187 -2.43 12.07 0.87
N ALA A 188 -3.69 12.39 0.60
CA ALA A 188 -4.29 11.96 -0.65
C ALA A 188 -3.50 12.56 -1.81
N PRO A 189 -3.18 11.77 -2.85
CA PRO A 189 -2.59 12.34 -4.06
C PRO A 189 -3.53 13.47 -4.52
N PRO A 190 -2.99 14.65 -4.86
CA PRO A 190 -3.81 15.78 -5.26
C PRO A 190 -4.72 15.29 -6.37
N LEU A 191 -6.03 15.52 -6.20
CA LEU A 191 -7.01 15.18 -7.23
C LEU A 191 -6.48 15.81 -8.50
N SER A 192 -6.01 14.95 -9.40
CA SER A 192 -5.56 15.36 -10.71
C SER A 192 -6.83 15.80 -11.39
N LEU A 193 -7.21 17.06 -11.18
CA LEU A 193 -8.37 17.64 -11.81
C LEU A 193 -8.18 17.35 -13.28
N PRO A 194 -9.20 16.76 -13.95
CA PRO A 194 -9.10 16.47 -15.36
C PRO A 194 -8.72 17.79 -16.00
N THR A 195 -7.47 17.87 -16.45
CA THR A 195 -6.92 19.11 -16.97
C THR A 195 -7.72 19.32 -18.22
N VAL A 196 -8.73 20.19 -18.13
CA VAL A 196 -9.61 20.46 -19.25
C VAL A 196 -8.65 20.84 -20.37
N PRO A 197 -8.67 20.13 -21.51
CA PRO A 197 -7.74 20.39 -22.59
C PRO A 197 -8.06 21.78 -23.13
N THR A 198 -7.44 22.82 -22.54
CA THR A 198 -7.64 24.23 -22.88
C THR A 198 -7.11 24.54 -24.28
N THR A 199 -6.51 23.58 -24.97
CA THR A 199 -6.06 23.74 -26.35
C THR A 199 -6.29 22.45 -27.15
N PRO A 200 -7.28 22.43 -28.07
CA PRO A 200 -7.43 21.33 -29.01
C PRO A 200 -6.18 21.26 -29.89
N GLY A 201 -5.36 20.21 -29.68
CA GLY A 201 -4.10 19.97 -30.40
C GLY A 201 -2.87 19.78 -29.50
N SER A 202 -2.97 20.08 -28.19
CA SER A 202 -1.86 19.82 -27.26
C SER A 202 -1.77 18.31 -26.96
N LYS A 203 -0.59 17.73 -27.22
CA LYS A 203 -0.28 16.34 -26.86
C LYS A 203 -0.60 16.10 -25.38
N PRO A 204 -1.09 14.90 -25.00
CA PRO A 204 -1.37 14.57 -23.60
C PRO A 204 -0.09 14.78 -22.78
N GLN A 205 -0.05 15.84 -21.98
CA GLN A 205 1.04 16.06 -21.06
C GLN A 205 0.93 15.01 -19.96
N LYS A 206 2.05 14.32 -19.69
CA LYS A 206 2.16 13.42 -18.53
C LYS A 206 1.71 14.25 -17.31
N PRO A 207 0.82 13.73 -16.44
CA PRO A 207 0.41 14.46 -15.25
C PRO A 207 1.66 14.80 -14.43
N THR A 208 2.00 16.08 -14.39
CA THR A 208 3.09 16.60 -13.56
C THR A 208 2.53 16.68 -12.15
N THR A 209 2.72 15.63 -11.37
CA THR A 209 2.41 15.65 -9.94
C THR A 209 3.31 16.70 -9.29
N ARG A 210 2.71 17.75 -8.71
CA ARG A 210 3.44 18.72 -7.89
C ARG A 210 4.13 17.96 -6.75
N PRO A 211 5.42 18.17 -6.51
CA PRO A 211 6.10 17.61 -5.34
C PRO A 211 5.35 17.99 -4.06
N VAL A 212 5.24 17.04 -3.13
CA VAL A 212 4.66 17.29 -1.81
C VAL A 212 5.56 18.26 -1.05
N GLU A 213 4.98 19.30 -0.48
CA GLU A 213 5.67 20.24 0.40
C GLU A 213 5.13 20.12 1.83
N ILE A 214 5.91 20.59 2.82
CA ILE A 214 5.53 20.56 4.23
C ILE A 214 4.16 21.23 4.50
N PRO A 215 3.81 22.38 3.88
CA PRO A 215 2.50 23.01 4.09
C PRO A 215 1.32 22.18 3.59
N ASP A 216 1.55 21.18 2.73
CA ASP A 216 0.49 20.29 2.26
C ASP A 216 0.13 19.23 3.33
N ILE A 217 1.01 19.00 4.32
CA ILE A 217 0.78 18.08 5.45
C ILE A 217 -0.09 18.77 6.50
N THR A 218 -1.36 18.93 6.17
CA THR A 218 -2.39 19.53 7.04
C THR A 218 -3.20 18.46 7.78
N LEU A 219 -3.80 18.83 8.91
CA LEU A 219 -4.70 17.96 9.68
C LEU A 219 -5.80 17.35 8.79
N ASP A 220 -6.43 18.17 7.95
CA ASP A 220 -7.50 17.73 7.05
C ASP A 220 -7.01 16.76 5.99
N SER A 221 -5.81 16.97 5.43
CA SER A 221 -5.23 16.08 4.42
C SER A 221 -4.87 14.72 5.01
N VAL A 222 -4.25 14.71 6.20
CA VAL A 222 -3.91 13.47 6.92
C VAL A 222 -5.16 12.73 7.36
N ARG A 223 -6.16 13.45 7.91
CA ARG A 223 -7.45 12.89 8.32
C ARG A 223 -8.20 12.26 7.14
N SER A 224 -8.32 13.02 6.05
CA SER A 224 -9.00 12.58 4.83
C SER A 224 -8.36 11.32 4.27
N PHE A 225 -7.02 11.30 4.16
CA PHE A 225 -6.30 10.11 3.70
C PHE A 225 -6.53 8.92 4.63
N LEU A 226 -6.30 9.07 5.94
CA LEU A 226 -6.40 7.98 6.90
C LEU A 226 -7.81 7.38 7.01
N PHE A 227 -8.85 8.21 6.96
CA PHE A 227 -10.23 7.77 7.13
C PHE A 227 -10.95 7.49 5.81
N SER A 228 -10.33 7.80 4.65
CA SER A 228 -10.89 7.41 3.35
C SER A 228 -11.18 5.91 3.23
N THR A 229 -10.42 5.06 3.93
CA THR A 229 -10.64 3.61 3.95
C THR A 229 -11.93 3.20 4.64
N LEU A 230 -12.44 4.01 5.55
CA LEU A 230 -13.69 3.73 6.27
C LEU A 230 -14.92 3.97 5.39
N ALA A 231 -14.77 4.74 4.31
CA ALA A 231 -15.82 4.93 3.31
C ALA A 231 -15.95 3.70 2.38
N LEU A 232 -14.96 2.80 2.37
CA LEU A 232 -15.01 1.61 1.54
C LEU A 232 -15.99 0.56 2.12
N PRO A 233 -16.70 -0.18 1.25
CA PRO A 233 -17.49 -1.33 1.69
C PRO A 233 -16.61 -2.36 2.43
N PRO A 234 -17.13 -3.05 3.47
CA PRO A 234 -16.36 -4.04 4.22
C PRO A 234 -15.73 -5.15 3.37
N SER A 235 -16.30 -5.46 2.20
CA SER A 235 -15.77 -6.43 1.24
C SER A 235 -14.43 -6.02 0.62
N HIS A 236 -14.12 -4.72 0.54
CA HIS A 236 -12.90 -4.20 -0.07
C HIS A 236 -11.77 -3.97 0.94
N VAL A 237 -12.04 -4.05 2.23
CA VAL A 237 -11.13 -3.74 3.34
C VAL A 237 -10.32 -4.98 3.76
N TYR A 238 -9.95 -5.83 2.81
CA TYR A 238 -9.22 -7.08 3.09
C TYR A 238 -7.76 -6.83 3.51
N TRP A 239 -7.16 -5.72 3.08
CA TRP A 239 -5.76 -5.40 3.38
C TRP A 239 -5.56 -4.83 4.79
N THR A 240 -6.60 -4.28 5.42
CA THR A 240 -6.55 -3.89 6.84
C THR A 240 -7.05 -4.98 7.78
N GLN A 241 -7.43 -6.16 7.24
CA GLN A 241 -7.98 -7.24 8.04
C GLN A 241 -6.86 -7.84 8.89
N GLN A 242 -6.68 -7.26 10.07
CA GLN A 242 -5.88 -7.83 11.13
C GLN A 242 -6.37 -9.27 11.35
N LYS A 243 -5.48 -10.16 11.80
CA LYS A 243 -5.65 -11.61 11.98
C LYS A 243 -6.85 -12.06 12.84
N GLY A 244 -7.72 -11.14 13.28
CA GLY A 244 -8.95 -11.34 14.04
C GLY A 244 -10.25 -10.87 13.35
N GLY A 245 -10.26 -10.52 12.06
CA GLY A 245 -11.50 -10.37 11.27
C GLY A 245 -12.39 -9.15 11.56
N GLY A 246 -11.94 -8.20 12.39
CA GLY A 246 -12.68 -6.96 12.68
C GLY A 246 -12.37 -5.82 11.70
N THR A 247 -13.38 -5.01 11.37
CA THR A 247 -13.19 -3.71 10.72
C THR A 247 -12.45 -2.77 11.68
N LEU A 248 -11.38 -2.12 11.23
CA LEU A 248 -10.67 -1.14 12.05
C LEU A 248 -11.57 0.06 12.31
N ASN A 249 -11.64 0.52 13.56
CA ASN A 249 -12.26 1.81 13.88
C ASN A 249 -11.27 2.97 13.73
N GLU A 250 -11.76 4.21 13.69
CA GLU A 250 -10.93 5.42 13.57
C GLU A 250 -9.81 5.47 14.62
N ARG A 251 -10.12 5.12 15.87
CA ARG A 251 -9.16 5.10 16.99
C ARG A 251 -8.02 4.10 16.76
N GLN A 252 -8.32 2.94 16.19
CA GLN A 252 -7.34 1.91 15.85
C GLN A 252 -6.46 2.36 14.69
N ILE A 253 -7.04 2.98 13.66
CA ILE A 253 -6.28 3.54 12.52
C ILE A 253 -5.29 4.58 13.04
N VAL A 254 -5.72 5.56 13.84
CA VAL A 254 -4.83 6.58 14.41
C VAL A 254 -3.73 5.94 15.27
N LYS A 255 -4.05 4.95 16.10
CA LYS A 255 -3.06 4.24 16.93
C LYS A 255 -2.01 3.51 16.09
N LEU A 256 -2.44 2.82 15.02
CA LEU A 256 -1.53 2.11 14.12
C LEU A 256 -0.64 3.10 13.35
N SER A 257 -1.21 4.20 12.88
CA SER A 257 -0.45 5.27 12.22
C SER A 257 0.59 5.91 13.16
N LEU A 258 0.24 6.18 14.42
CA LEU A 258 1.21 6.69 15.42
C LEU A 258 2.38 5.72 15.65
N LEU A 259 2.11 4.41 15.66
CA LEU A 259 3.17 3.41 15.79
C LEU A 259 4.08 3.35 14.54
N ARG A 260 3.50 3.56 13.36
CA ARG A 260 4.21 3.59 12.07
C ARG A 260 5.13 4.81 11.96
N TRP A 261 4.67 5.98 12.39
CA TRP A 261 5.42 7.24 12.41
C TRP A 261 6.28 7.45 13.66
N HIS A 262 6.43 6.42 14.51
CA HIS A 262 7.26 6.51 15.70
C HIS A 262 8.75 6.67 15.32
N PRO A 263 9.51 7.54 16.01
CA PRO A 263 10.90 7.83 15.65
C PRO A 263 11.83 6.60 15.65
N ASP A 264 11.55 5.62 16.50
CA ASP A 264 12.30 4.36 16.53
C ASP A 264 12.23 3.59 15.20
N LYS A 265 11.06 3.63 14.53
CA LYS A 265 10.87 2.98 13.22
C LYS A 265 11.49 3.78 12.09
N LEU A 266 11.50 5.10 12.23
CA LEU A 266 12.06 6.00 11.23
C LEU A 266 13.57 6.17 11.34
N GLY A 267 14.21 5.72 12.42
CA GLY A 267 15.66 5.90 12.63
C GLY A 267 16.52 5.36 11.48
N GLY A 268 16.12 4.24 10.86
CA GLY A 268 16.79 3.71 9.66
C GLY A 268 16.64 4.58 8.42
N VAL A 269 15.45 5.17 8.23
CA VAL A 269 15.15 6.12 7.16
C VAL A 269 15.95 7.41 7.35
N MET A 270 15.92 7.99 8.56
CA MET A 270 16.59 9.25 8.89
C MET A 270 18.11 9.20 8.67
N ARG A 271 18.76 8.05 8.92
CA ARG A 271 20.20 7.88 8.64
C ARG A 271 20.55 7.94 7.16
N ARG A 272 19.57 7.76 6.27
CA ARG A 272 19.76 7.79 4.82
C ARG A 272 19.30 9.11 4.19
N VAL A 273 18.67 9.98 4.95
CA VAL A 273 18.28 11.31 4.46
C VAL A 273 19.53 12.18 4.37
N GLY A 274 19.73 12.83 3.23
CA GLY A 274 20.80 13.82 3.08
C GLY A 274 22.22 13.26 3.17
N LEU A 275 22.46 12.05 2.69
CA LEU A 275 23.81 11.43 2.69
C LEU A 275 24.86 12.18 1.87
N SER A 276 24.45 13.18 1.09
CA SER A 276 25.37 14.15 0.51
C SER A 276 25.91 15.06 1.62
N ALA A 277 27.23 15.09 1.82
CA ALA A 277 27.92 16.00 2.75
C ALA A 277 27.84 17.49 2.34
N SER A 278 26.84 17.88 1.56
CA SER A 278 26.53 19.24 1.15
C SER A 278 25.54 19.89 2.13
N GLU A 279 25.51 21.22 2.16
CA GLU A 279 24.51 21.99 2.91
C GLU A 279 23.06 21.60 2.54
N GLU A 280 22.86 21.13 1.31
CA GLU A 280 21.57 20.60 0.83
C GLU A 280 21.15 19.33 1.58
N GLY A 281 22.09 18.49 1.97
CA GLY A 281 21.81 17.29 2.78
C GLY A 281 21.23 17.64 4.16
N ASP A 282 21.82 18.63 4.84
CA ASP A 282 21.33 19.10 6.14
C ASP A 282 19.94 19.74 6.05
N LEU A 283 19.69 20.50 4.97
CA LEU A 283 18.36 21.06 4.70
C LEU A 283 17.32 19.96 4.48
N GLU A 284 17.70 18.88 3.79
CA GLU A 284 16.78 17.77 3.53
C GLU A 284 16.47 16.97 4.81
N VAL A 285 17.49 16.73 5.65
CA VAL A 285 17.29 16.13 6.99
C VAL A 285 16.34 16.98 7.81
N ARG A 286 16.50 18.32 7.78
CA ARG A 286 15.60 19.25 8.48
C ARG A 286 14.18 19.17 7.94
N ARG A 287 14.00 19.18 6.62
CA ARG A 287 12.68 19.07 5.98
C ARG A 287 11.97 17.77 6.35
N VAL A 288 12.66 16.65 6.31
CA VAL A 288 12.09 15.35 6.70
C VAL A 288 11.68 15.35 8.16
N LYS A 289 12.53 15.87 9.07
CA LYS A 289 12.18 16.00 10.50
C LYS A 289 10.92 16.84 10.69
N GLU A 290 10.82 17.96 9.98
CA GLU A 290 9.67 18.85 10.05
C GLU A 290 8.40 18.18 9.52
N GLY A 291 8.47 17.49 8.39
CA GLY A 291 7.33 16.71 7.86
C GLY A 291 6.89 15.58 8.78
N VAL A 292 7.82 14.83 9.36
CA VAL A 292 7.51 13.78 10.35
C VAL A 292 6.83 14.37 11.58
N ASN A 293 7.34 15.49 12.09
CA ASN A 293 6.71 16.18 13.23
C ASN A 293 5.31 16.67 12.89
N ALA A 294 5.10 17.25 11.70
CA ALA A 294 3.78 17.69 11.24
C ALA A 294 2.78 16.53 11.20
N VAL A 295 3.17 15.36 10.67
CA VAL A 295 2.31 14.16 10.69
C VAL A 295 2.01 13.72 12.11
N VAL A 296 3.00 13.63 12.99
CA VAL A 296 2.82 13.18 14.39
C VAL A 296 1.93 14.15 15.18
N GLU A 297 2.05 15.45 14.95
CA GLU A 297 1.20 16.48 15.54
C GLU A 297 -0.26 16.30 15.07
N CYS A 298 -0.48 16.14 13.76
CA CYS A 298 -1.80 15.84 13.21
C CYS A 298 -2.42 14.58 13.83
N LEU A 299 -1.63 13.49 13.95
CA LEU A 299 -2.11 12.24 14.54
C LEU A 299 -2.41 12.36 16.04
N THR A 300 -1.65 13.18 16.77
CA THR A 300 -1.90 13.43 18.18
C THR A 300 -3.19 14.21 18.38
N HIS A 301 -3.43 15.23 17.55
CA HIS A 301 -4.70 15.96 17.53
C HIS A 301 -5.90 15.04 17.22
N LEU A 302 -5.79 14.18 16.20
CA LEU A 302 -6.83 13.19 15.88
C LEU A 302 -7.06 12.20 17.03
N LYS A 303 -6.01 11.80 17.74
CA LYS A 303 -6.13 10.91 18.91
C LYS A 303 -6.89 11.58 20.05
N GLU A 304 -6.63 12.87 20.30
CA GLU A 304 -7.33 13.65 21.33
C GLU A 304 -8.81 13.85 20.98
N GLU A 305 -9.13 14.13 19.71
CA GLU A 305 -10.51 14.25 19.23
C GLU A 305 -11.32 12.96 19.38
N LEU A 306 -10.66 11.80 19.21
CA LEU A 306 -11.29 10.47 19.31
C LEU A 306 -11.21 9.85 20.72
N SER A 307 -10.73 10.59 21.72
CA SER A 307 -10.49 10.05 23.06
C SER A 307 -11.72 10.06 23.95
#